data_AF-A0A502FS36-F1
#
_entry.id   AF-A0A502FS36-F1
#
_cell.length_a   1.000
_cell.length_b   1.000
_cell.length_c   1.000
_cell.angle_alpha   90.00
_cell.angle_beta   90.00
_cell.angle_gamma   90.00
#
_symmetry.space_group_name_H-M   'P 1'
#
loop_
_entity.id
_entity.type
_entity.pdbx_description
1 polymer ?
#
loop_
_entity_poly.entity_id
_entity_poly.type
_entity_poly.pdbx_seq_one_letter_code
_entity_poly.pdbx_strand_id
1 'polypeptide(L)'
;MTRRPLSLALLVLALAPPARADEASDRARIVGNWKLVGVVYEDAAGQRRPVLGQHPTGYQIATAGGRWLALVTAEGRPVPQTDVERAQALRTMISYTGRWRVEGDRVVTRVEAAWNQAWVGTDQARIFRFEGDLLHLESPPQPHPNLLGQVVRIIVTWRRDE
;
A
#
# COMPACT_ATOMS: atom_id res chain seq x y z
N MET A 1 -11.46 -4.12 64.64
CA MET A 1 -11.99 -3.17 63.63
C MET A 1 -10.81 -2.60 62.86
N THR A 2 -10.44 -3.22 61.74
CA THR A 2 -9.25 -2.91 60.93
C THR A 2 -9.71 -2.32 59.59
N ARG A 3 -9.44 -1.02 59.36
CA ARG A 3 -9.78 -0.32 58.11
C ARG A 3 -8.71 -0.59 57.05
N ARG A 4 -9.10 -1.17 55.92
CA ARG A 4 -8.26 -1.31 54.71
C ARG A 4 -8.22 0.03 53.95
N PRO A 5 -7.05 0.49 53.46
CA PRO A 5 -7.00 1.64 52.58
C PRO A 5 -7.43 1.23 51.16
N LEU A 6 -8.33 2.02 50.56
CA LEU A 6 -8.66 1.93 49.14
C LEU A 6 -7.48 2.49 48.32
N SER A 7 -6.86 1.66 47.49
CA SER A 7 -5.92 2.12 46.47
C SER A 7 -6.70 2.65 45.26
N LEU A 8 -6.55 3.94 44.97
CA LEU A 8 -7.11 4.58 43.78
C LEU A 8 -6.21 4.26 42.57
N ALA A 9 -6.68 3.42 41.65
CA ALA A 9 -5.99 3.17 40.39
C ALA A 9 -6.21 4.35 39.43
N LEU A 10 -5.13 5.05 39.07
CA LEU A 10 -5.16 6.13 38.09
C LEU A 10 -5.23 5.52 36.68
N LEU A 11 -6.40 5.65 36.03
CA LEU A 11 -6.59 5.24 34.64
C LEU A 11 -6.02 6.34 33.73
N VAL A 12 -4.81 6.14 33.21
CA VAL A 12 -4.22 7.04 32.20
C VAL A 12 -4.85 6.70 30.85
N LEU A 13 -5.85 7.45 30.41
CA LEU A 13 -6.30 7.44 29.02
C LEU A 13 -5.21 8.09 28.16
N ALA A 14 -4.53 7.30 27.34
CA ALA A 14 -3.65 7.83 26.30
C ALA A 14 -4.51 8.56 25.24
N LEU A 15 -4.53 9.89 25.28
CA LEU A 15 -5.09 10.69 24.18
C LEU A 15 -4.13 10.61 22.99
N ALA A 16 -4.58 9.98 21.90
CA ALA A 16 -3.92 10.14 20.61
C ALA A 16 -4.02 11.62 20.19
N PRO A 17 -2.95 12.21 19.62
CA PRO A 17 -2.99 13.59 19.13
C PRO A 17 -4.08 13.75 18.05
N PRO A 18 -4.75 14.91 17.98
CA PRO A 18 -5.76 15.17 16.96
C PRO A 18 -5.12 15.15 15.57
N ALA A 19 -5.76 14.45 14.63
CA ALA A 19 -5.36 14.47 13.22
C ALA A 19 -5.39 15.90 12.67
N ARG A 20 -4.40 16.26 11.84
CA ARG A 20 -4.38 17.60 11.21
C ARG A 20 -5.54 17.69 10.21
N ALA A 21 -6.13 18.89 10.04
CA ALA A 21 -7.23 19.11 9.09
C ALA A 21 -6.89 18.65 7.65
N ASP A 22 -5.61 18.74 7.28
CA ASP A 22 -5.07 18.28 6.00
C ASP A 22 -5.14 16.74 5.86
N GLU A 23 -4.80 16.00 6.92
CA GLU A 23 -4.82 14.53 6.92
C GLU A 23 -6.23 13.96 6.78
N ALA A 24 -7.23 14.59 7.41
CA ALA A 24 -8.63 14.18 7.28
C ALA A 24 -9.16 14.42 5.85
N SER A 25 -8.80 15.55 5.26
CA SER A 25 -9.13 15.90 3.87
C SER A 25 -8.46 14.92 2.89
N ASP A 26 -7.15 14.67 3.04
CA ASP A 26 -6.42 13.74 2.19
C ASP A 26 -6.90 12.32 2.35
N ARG A 27 -7.22 11.90 3.57
CA ARG A 27 -7.87 10.61 3.81
C ARG A 27 -9.18 10.51 3.03
N ALA A 28 -10.04 11.53 3.08
CA ALA A 28 -11.30 11.54 2.34
C ALA A 28 -11.07 11.46 0.83
N ARG A 29 -10.02 12.12 0.31
CA ARG A 29 -9.64 12.06 -1.10
C ARG A 29 -9.09 10.70 -1.51
N ILE A 30 -8.31 10.03 -0.66
CA ILE A 30 -7.76 8.68 -0.95
C ILE A 30 -8.88 7.62 -0.98
N VAL A 31 -9.93 7.78 -0.17
CA VAL A 31 -11.05 6.83 -0.16
C VAL A 31 -11.68 6.70 -1.55
N GLY A 32 -11.92 5.45 -1.97
CA GLY A 32 -12.54 5.12 -3.24
C GLY A 32 -11.90 3.92 -3.93
N ASN A 33 -12.36 3.71 -5.16
CA ASN A 33 -11.83 2.71 -6.09
C ASN A 33 -10.90 3.40 -7.08
N TRP A 34 -9.78 2.76 -7.37
CA TRP A 34 -8.73 3.31 -8.18
C TRP A 34 -8.25 2.23 -9.16
N LYS A 35 -8.44 2.48 -10.45
CA LYS A 35 -8.03 1.59 -11.54
C LYS A 35 -6.56 1.83 -11.89
N LEU A 36 -5.81 0.75 -12.09
CA LEU A 36 -4.39 0.85 -12.41
C LEU A 36 -4.16 1.51 -13.77
N VAL A 37 -3.22 2.45 -13.81
CA VAL A 37 -2.70 3.04 -15.05
C VAL A 37 -1.33 2.48 -15.39
N GLY A 38 -0.43 2.38 -14.39
CA GLY A 38 0.93 1.88 -14.64
C GLY A 38 1.75 1.67 -13.38
N VAL A 39 2.78 0.82 -13.49
CA VAL A 39 3.77 0.53 -12.45
C VAL A 39 5.16 0.69 -13.04
N VAL A 40 5.94 1.61 -12.49
CA VAL A 40 7.32 1.89 -12.90
C VAL A 40 8.25 1.69 -11.71
N TYR A 41 9.33 0.94 -11.92
CA TYR A 41 10.39 0.84 -10.93
C TYR A 41 11.55 1.73 -11.36
N GLU A 42 12.06 2.50 -10.42
CA GLU A 42 13.29 3.27 -10.58
C GLU A 42 14.40 2.62 -9.75
N ASP A 43 15.52 2.27 -10.39
CA ASP A 43 16.69 1.71 -9.72
C ASP A 43 17.63 2.79 -9.15
N ALA A 44 18.71 2.36 -8.49
CA ALA A 44 19.68 3.26 -7.88
C ALA A 44 20.43 4.16 -8.89
N ALA A 45 20.44 3.80 -10.18
CA ALA A 45 21.00 4.62 -11.25
C ALA A 45 19.98 5.61 -11.83
N GLY A 46 18.75 5.62 -11.30
CA GLY A 46 17.65 6.44 -11.80
C GLY A 46 16.97 5.86 -13.05
N GLN A 47 17.28 4.63 -13.43
CA GLN A 47 16.68 4.02 -14.60
C GLN A 47 15.26 3.55 -14.28
N ARG A 48 14.30 4.04 -15.07
CA ARG A 48 12.88 3.72 -14.94
C ARG A 48 12.45 2.62 -15.90
N ARG A 49 11.76 1.61 -15.40
CA ARG A 49 11.27 0.48 -16.21
C ARG A 49 9.83 0.07 -15.84
N PRO A 50 8.95 -0.15 -16.82
CA PRO A 50 7.59 -0.64 -16.58
C PRO A 50 7.61 -2.16 -16.36
N VAL A 51 7.97 -2.59 -15.15
CA VAL A 51 8.26 -4.00 -14.83
C VAL A 51 7.07 -4.96 -14.97
N LEU A 52 5.84 -4.43 -15.06
CA LEU A 52 4.60 -5.18 -15.26
C LEU A 52 4.00 -4.99 -16.67
N GLY A 53 4.77 -4.45 -17.62
CA GLY A 53 4.27 -4.07 -18.93
C GLY A 53 3.77 -2.62 -18.99
N GLN A 54 3.42 -2.16 -20.19
CA GLN A 54 2.93 -0.80 -20.44
C GLN A 54 1.47 -0.64 -20.01
N HIS A 55 0.70 -1.73 -20.08
CA HIS A 55 -0.72 -1.76 -19.77
C HIS A 55 -1.07 -2.84 -18.73
N PRO A 56 -0.51 -2.75 -17.50
CA PRO A 56 -0.85 -3.70 -16.44
C PRO A 56 -2.30 -3.51 -15.99
N THR A 57 -2.89 -4.54 -15.39
CA THR A 57 -4.29 -4.50 -14.93
C THR A 57 -4.36 -4.65 -13.41
N GLY A 58 -5.22 -3.88 -12.77
CA GLY A 58 -5.38 -3.94 -11.32
C GLY A 58 -6.29 -2.88 -10.74
N TYR A 59 -6.50 -3.00 -9.43
CA TYR A 59 -7.27 -2.07 -8.63
C TYR A 59 -6.61 -1.82 -7.28
N GLN A 60 -6.73 -0.58 -6.80
CA GLN A 60 -6.56 -0.21 -5.41
C GLN A 60 -7.91 0.24 -4.85
N ILE A 61 -8.28 -0.31 -3.71
CA ILE A 61 -9.50 0.06 -2.98
C ILE A 61 -9.07 0.55 -1.61
N ALA A 62 -9.41 1.80 -1.30
CA ALA A 62 -9.25 2.38 0.02
C ALA A 62 -10.64 2.66 0.60
N THR A 63 -11.05 1.87 1.59
CA THR A 63 -12.39 2.04 2.19
C THR A 63 -12.37 3.12 3.26
N ALA A 64 -13.52 3.78 3.47
CA ALA A 64 -13.72 4.71 4.59
C ALA A 64 -13.54 4.05 5.96
N GLY A 65 -13.73 2.73 6.07
CA GLY A 65 -13.44 1.92 7.27
C GLY A 65 -11.93 1.69 7.53
N GLY A 66 -11.06 2.22 6.68
CA GLY A 66 -9.60 2.11 6.84
C GLY A 66 -9.05 0.76 6.38
N ARG A 67 -9.67 0.11 5.38
CA ARG A 67 -9.15 -1.09 4.71
C ARG A 67 -8.53 -0.68 3.38
N TRP A 68 -7.32 -1.14 3.14
CA TRP A 68 -6.62 -1.02 1.87
C TRP A 68 -6.56 -2.39 1.20
N LEU A 69 -6.82 -2.45 -0.10
CA LEU A 69 -6.51 -3.60 -0.95
C LEU A 69 -5.85 -3.07 -2.21
N ALA A 70 -4.71 -3.61 -2.58
CA ALA A 70 -4.13 -3.40 -3.90
C ALA A 70 -3.92 -4.76 -4.56
N LEU A 71 -4.33 -4.89 -5.81
CA LEU A 71 -4.04 -6.02 -6.68
C LEU A 71 -3.59 -5.45 -8.03
N VAL A 72 -2.39 -5.79 -8.46
CA VAL A 72 -1.90 -5.50 -9.81
C VAL A 72 -1.29 -6.75 -10.43
N THR A 73 -1.51 -6.89 -11.73
CA THR A 73 -1.11 -8.03 -12.53
C THR A 73 -0.45 -7.52 -13.81
N ALA A 74 0.61 -8.19 -14.26
CA ALA A 74 1.29 -7.80 -15.48
C ALA A 74 0.40 -7.94 -16.72
N GLU A 75 0.71 -7.12 -17.72
CA GLU A 75 0.17 -7.21 -19.06
C GLU A 75 0.44 -8.60 -19.69
N GLY A 76 -0.48 -9.08 -20.51
CA GLY A 76 -0.28 -10.28 -21.34
C GLY A 76 -0.18 -11.61 -20.59
N ARG A 77 -0.64 -11.69 -19.33
CA ARG A 77 -0.60 -12.93 -18.55
C ARG A 77 -1.49 -14.02 -19.20
N PRO A 78 -0.94 -15.21 -19.52
CA PRO A 78 -1.74 -16.33 -19.99
C PRO A 78 -2.49 -17.00 -18.83
N VAL A 79 -3.50 -17.82 -19.15
CA VAL A 79 -4.16 -18.69 -18.17
C VAL A 79 -3.18 -19.82 -17.81
N PRO A 80 -2.66 -19.90 -16.56
CA PRO A 80 -1.63 -20.88 -16.22
C PRO A 80 -2.13 -22.32 -16.26
N GLN A 81 -1.48 -23.17 -17.04
CA GLN A 81 -1.79 -24.61 -17.16
C GLN A 81 -0.79 -25.47 -16.39
N THR A 82 0.47 -25.03 -16.31
CA THR A 82 1.59 -25.73 -15.67
C THR A 82 2.06 -25.04 -14.39
N ASP A 83 2.84 -25.75 -13.57
CA ASP A 83 3.38 -25.16 -12.33
C ASP A 83 4.41 -24.05 -12.62
N VAL A 84 5.13 -24.15 -13.73
CA VAL A 84 6.04 -23.09 -14.20
C VAL A 84 5.25 -21.81 -14.51
N GLU A 85 4.15 -21.92 -15.22
CA GLU A 85 3.28 -20.78 -15.54
C GLU A 85 2.60 -20.21 -14.29
N ARG A 86 2.21 -21.07 -13.33
CA ARG A 86 1.64 -20.61 -12.04
C ARG A 86 2.68 -19.81 -11.24
N ALA A 87 3.92 -20.27 -11.20
CA ALA A 87 5.01 -19.55 -10.54
C ALA A 87 5.31 -18.21 -11.24
N GLN A 88 5.29 -18.17 -12.58
CA GLN A 88 5.44 -16.93 -13.33
C GLN A 88 4.29 -15.96 -13.03
N ALA A 89 3.05 -16.43 -13.06
CA ALA A 89 1.86 -15.64 -12.74
C ALA A 89 1.95 -14.99 -11.34
N LEU A 90 2.46 -15.73 -10.35
CA LEU A 90 2.71 -15.23 -9.00
C LEU A 90 3.82 -14.14 -8.97
N ARG A 91 4.91 -14.32 -9.72
CA ARG A 91 6.01 -13.35 -9.83
C ARG A 91 5.61 -12.07 -10.57
N THR A 92 4.61 -12.14 -11.44
CA THR A 92 4.05 -11.01 -12.19
C THR A 92 2.79 -10.43 -11.55
N MET A 93 2.73 -10.49 -10.21
CA MET A 93 1.64 -9.96 -9.40
C MET A 93 2.20 -9.22 -8.18
N ILE A 94 1.45 -8.22 -7.73
CA ILE A 94 1.60 -7.58 -6.43
C ILE A 94 0.17 -7.50 -5.86
N SER A 95 -0.08 -8.10 -4.70
CA SER A 95 -1.40 -8.10 -4.08
C SER A 95 -1.33 -8.08 -2.57
N TYR A 96 -1.77 -7.02 -1.92
CA TYR A 96 -1.73 -6.92 -0.46
C TYR A 96 -2.91 -6.16 0.12
N THR A 97 -3.21 -6.44 1.38
CA THR A 97 -4.28 -5.80 2.14
C THR A 97 -3.82 -5.48 3.56
N GLY A 98 -4.41 -4.45 4.14
CA GLY A 98 -4.03 -3.97 5.45
C GLY A 98 -4.89 -2.83 5.98
N ARG A 99 -4.63 -2.42 7.21
CA ARG A 99 -5.13 -1.13 7.71
C ARG A 99 -4.28 -0.02 7.13
N TRP A 100 -4.91 1.07 6.72
CA TRP A 100 -4.19 2.24 6.23
C TRP A 100 -4.51 3.49 7.02
N ARG A 101 -3.56 4.41 7.00
CA ARG A 101 -3.61 5.72 7.64
C ARG A 101 -2.86 6.73 6.79
N VAL A 102 -3.16 8.01 6.99
CA VAL A 102 -2.40 9.13 6.44
C VAL A 102 -1.43 9.60 7.54
N GLU A 103 -0.18 9.86 7.16
CA GLU A 103 0.86 10.45 8.01
C GLU A 103 1.57 11.54 7.21
N GLY A 104 1.16 12.81 7.40
CA GLY A 104 1.64 13.90 6.55
C GLY A 104 1.35 13.65 5.06
N ASP A 105 2.39 13.66 4.22
CA ASP A 105 2.31 13.44 2.77
C ASP A 105 2.30 11.96 2.36
N ARG A 106 2.15 11.05 3.34
CA ARG A 106 2.22 9.60 3.11
C ARG A 106 0.92 8.90 3.42
N VAL A 107 0.61 7.92 2.60
CA VAL A 107 -0.33 6.85 2.94
C VAL A 107 0.48 5.64 3.37
N VAL A 108 0.19 5.14 4.57
CA VAL A 108 0.89 4.01 5.17
C VAL A 108 -0.06 2.86 5.37
N THR A 109 0.24 1.71 4.78
CA THR A 109 -0.53 0.48 4.97
C THR A 109 0.24 -0.49 5.87
N ARG A 110 -0.34 -0.83 7.03
CA ARG A 110 0.11 -1.97 7.85
C ARG A 110 -0.40 -3.25 7.21
N VAL A 111 0.49 -4.00 6.59
CA VAL A 111 0.12 -5.18 5.80
C VAL A 111 -0.30 -6.34 6.70
N GLU A 112 -1.48 -6.88 6.45
CA GLU A 112 -2.06 -8.02 7.17
C GLU A 112 -2.04 -9.31 6.33
N ALA A 113 -2.18 -9.19 5.02
CA ALA A 113 -2.01 -10.29 4.08
C ALA A 113 -1.41 -9.79 2.76
N ALA A 114 -0.57 -10.61 2.13
CA ALA A 114 0.09 -10.28 0.88
C ALA A 114 0.40 -11.54 0.06
N TRP A 115 0.53 -11.39 -1.26
CA TRP A 115 1.01 -12.44 -2.15
C TRP A 115 2.41 -12.95 -1.78
N ASN A 116 3.20 -12.12 -1.10
CA ASN A 116 4.51 -12.47 -0.59
C ASN A 116 4.56 -12.22 0.92
N GLN A 117 4.86 -13.28 1.66
CA GLN A 117 4.86 -13.27 3.13
C GLN A 117 5.86 -12.25 3.72
N ALA A 118 6.92 -11.90 3.00
CA ALA A 118 7.93 -10.93 3.48
C ALA A 118 7.36 -9.52 3.74
N TRP A 119 6.17 -9.20 3.20
CA TRP A 119 5.51 -7.93 3.47
C TRP A 119 4.58 -7.96 4.68
N VAL A 120 4.12 -9.14 5.12
CA VAL A 120 3.15 -9.26 6.22
C VAL A 120 3.75 -8.73 7.52
N GLY A 121 3.01 -7.88 8.22
CA GLY A 121 3.45 -7.22 9.45
C GLY A 121 4.29 -5.95 9.23
N THR A 122 4.67 -5.62 8.00
CA THR A 122 5.43 -4.41 7.67
C THR A 122 4.53 -3.21 7.39
N ASP A 123 5.11 -2.00 7.46
CA ASP A 123 4.47 -0.79 6.96
C ASP A 123 4.93 -0.53 5.51
N GLN A 124 3.96 -0.43 4.59
CA GLN A 124 4.17 0.03 3.24
C GLN A 124 3.77 1.50 3.14
N ALA A 125 4.76 2.39 3.27
CA ALA A 125 4.58 3.84 3.14
C ALA A 125 4.72 4.26 1.67
N ARG A 126 3.80 5.10 1.21
CA ARG A 126 3.85 5.74 -0.11
C ARG A 126 3.60 7.23 0.02
N ILE A 127 4.47 8.04 -0.54
CA ILE A 127 4.19 9.46 -0.76
C ILE A 127 3.09 9.54 -1.81
N PHE A 128 2.01 10.27 -1.52
CA PHE A 128 0.91 10.43 -2.47
C PHE A 128 0.91 11.82 -3.09
N ARG A 129 0.51 11.88 -4.36
CA ARG A 129 0.24 13.13 -5.08
C ARG A 129 -0.99 12.94 -5.96
N PHE A 130 -1.89 13.91 -5.93
CA PHE A 130 -3.05 13.93 -6.82
C PHE A 130 -2.80 14.85 -8.02
N GLU A 131 -3.27 14.42 -9.19
CA GLU A 131 -3.24 15.20 -10.43
C GLU A 131 -4.55 14.96 -11.18
N GLY A 132 -5.53 15.85 -10.99
CA GLY A 132 -6.88 15.62 -11.51
C GLY A 132 -7.51 14.34 -10.93
N ASP A 133 -7.84 13.39 -11.80
CA ASP A 133 -8.37 12.07 -11.47
C ASP A 133 -7.29 11.02 -11.17
N LEU A 134 -6.00 11.40 -11.24
CA LEU A 134 -4.87 10.52 -10.99
C LEU A 134 -4.40 10.59 -9.53
N LEU A 135 -4.06 9.42 -9.00
CA LEU A 135 -3.35 9.23 -7.75
C LEU A 135 -1.99 8.60 -8.06
N HIS A 136 -0.92 9.34 -7.81
CA HIS A 136 0.45 8.87 -7.86
C HIS A 136 0.90 8.44 -6.47
N LEU A 137 1.48 7.25 -6.38
CA LEU A 137 2.05 6.69 -5.16
C LEU A 137 3.52 6.34 -5.39
N GLU A 138 4.41 6.87 -4.57
CA GLU A 138 5.85 6.60 -4.64
C GLU A 138 6.37 6.01 -3.32
N SER A 139 7.09 4.89 -3.39
CA SER A 139 7.77 4.34 -2.20
C SER A 139 9.10 5.03 -1.93
N PRO A 140 9.60 5.02 -0.67
CA PRO A 140 11.03 5.17 -0.47
C PRO A 140 11.80 4.05 -1.22
N PRO A 141 13.11 4.23 -1.47
CA PRO A 141 13.97 3.14 -1.94
C PRO A 141 13.88 1.96 -0.97
N GLN A 142 13.45 0.80 -1.47
CA GLN A 142 13.26 -0.40 -0.64
C GLN A 142 13.54 -1.68 -1.43
N PRO A 143 14.00 -2.77 -0.78
CA PRO A 143 14.17 -4.06 -1.44
C PRO A 143 12.83 -4.61 -1.93
N HIS A 144 12.79 -5.12 -3.17
CA HIS A 144 11.57 -5.69 -3.75
C HIS A 144 11.62 -7.23 -3.83
N PRO A 145 10.59 -7.96 -3.34
CA PRO A 145 10.60 -9.42 -3.31
C PRO A 145 10.70 -10.09 -4.70
N ASN A 146 10.04 -9.52 -5.72
CA ASN A 146 10.10 -10.07 -7.08
C ASN A 146 11.41 -9.77 -7.81
N LEU A 147 12.29 -8.92 -7.25
CA LEU A 147 13.59 -8.55 -7.82
C LEU A 147 14.78 -9.03 -6.99
N LEU A 148 14.62 -10.17 -6.30
CA LEU A 148 15.70 -10.76 -5.49
C LEU A 148 16.30 -9.79 -4.47
N GLY A 149 15.48 -8.89 -3.92
CA GLY A 149 15.92 -7.91 -2.91
C GLY A 149 16.62 -6.68 -3.48
N GLN A 150 16.67 -6.48 -4.80
CA GLN A 150 17.14 -5.22 -5.38
C GLN A 150 16.33 -4.04 -4.82
N VAL A 151 17.06 -2.99 -4.44
CA VAL A 151 16.48 -1.74 -3.92
C VAL A 151 15.98 -0.91 -5.08
N VAL A 152 14.69 -0.59 -5.05
CA VAL A 152 14.01 0.22 -6.07
C VAL A 152 13.05 1.19 -5.40
N ARG A 153 12.74 2.29 -6.09
CA ARG A 153 11.52 3.05 -5.83
C ARG A 153 10.41 2.49 -6.69
N ILE A 154 9.25 2.27 -6.08
CA ILE A 154 8.04 1.80 -6.74
C ILE A 154 7.15 3.00 -6.97
N ILE A 155 6.89 3.32 -8.23
CA ILE A 155 6.02 4.42 -8.65
C ILE A 155 4.79 3.80 -9.29
N VAL A 156 3.62 4.03 -8.70
CA VAL A 156 2.34 3.53 -9.20
C VAL A 156 1.44 4.70 -9.52
N THR A 157 0.82 4.67 -10.70
CA THR A 157 -0.20 5.63 -11.08
C THR A 157 -1.53 4.90 -11.16
N TRP A 158 -2.52 5.48 -10.49
CA TRP A 158 -3.90 5.03 -10.51
C TRP A 158 -4.80 6.13 -11.02
N ARG A 159 -5.94 5.76 -11.61
CA ARG A 159 -7.02 6.65 -11.98
C ARG A 159 -8.23 6.35 -11.11
N ARG A 160 -8.97 7.38 -10.69
CA ARG A 160 -10.24 7.17 -9.99
C ARG A 160 -11.21 6.36 -10.87
N ASP A 161 -11.79 5.32 -10.29
CA ASP A 161 -12.85 4.52 -10.92
C ASP A 161 -14.19 5.07 -10.42
N GLU A 162 -14.99 5.62 -11.34
CA GLU A 162 -16.30 6.23 -11.06
C GLU A 162 -17.39 5.19 -10.79
#